data_AF-A0A0D0JQL2-F1
#
_entry.id   AF-A0A0D0JQL2-F1
#
_cell.length_a   1.000
_cell.length_b   1.000
_cell.length_c   1.000
_cell.angle_alpha   90.00
_cell.angle_beta   90.00
_cell.angle_gamma   90.00
#
_symmetry.space_group_name_H-M   'P 1'
#
loop_
_entity.id
_entity.type
_entity.pdbx_description
1 polymer ?
#
loop_
_entity_poly.entity_id
_entity_poly.type
_entity_poly.pdbx_seq_one_letter_code
_entity_poly.pdbx_strand_id
1 'polypeptide(L)' 'AKAPVIGVPTITLEGDANGAPHPEPSAYAKKFSGRYEHRLVSGGIGHNLPQEAPQAFAKAVIDVARA' A
#
# COMPACT_ATOMS: atom_id res chain seq x y z
N ALA A 1 -16.13 15.52 -8.89
CA ALA A 1 -16.80 14.58 -7.97
C ALA A 1 -15.91 14.34 -6.75
N LYS A 2 -16.48 14.11 -5.55
CA LYS A 2 -15.70 13.65 -4.39
C LYS A 2 -15.73 12.13 -4.37
N ALA A 3 -14.57 11.49 -4.38
CA ALA A 3 -14.50 10.05 -4.15
C ALA A 3 -14.89 9.75 -2.68
N PRO A 4 -15.59 8.63 -2.41
CA PRO A 4 -15.84 8.21 -1.04
C PRO A 4 -14.52 7.93 -0.32
N VAL A 5 -14.48 8.21 0.99
CA VAL A 5 -13.35 7.86 1.85
C VAL A 5 -13.46 6.42 2.33
N ILE A 6 -12.31 5.77 2.57
CA ILE A 6 -12.21 4.39 3.02
C ILE A 6 -12.08 4.39 4.55
N GLY A 7 -13.09 3.87 5.24
CA GLY A 7 -13.15 3.85 6.70
C GLY A 7 -12.62 2.58 7.38
N VAL A 8 -12.35 1.52 6.62
CA VAL A 8 -11.83 0.25 7.15
C VAL A 8 -10.30 0.28 7.30
N PRO A 9 -9.70 -0.56 8.17
CA PRO A 9 -8.25 -0.69 8.26
C PRO A 9 -7.62 -0.94 6.90
N THR A 10 -6.59 -0.16 6.56
CA THR A 10 -5.96 -0.23 5.24
C THR A 10 -4.44 -0.10 5.33
N ILE A 11 -3.74 -0.96 4.59
CA ILE A 11 -2.31 -0.84 4.32
C ILE A 11 -2.14 -0.63 2.81
N THR A 12 -1.46 0.44 2.43
CA THR A 12 -0.99 0.63 1.05
C THR A 12 0.47 0.20 0.95
N LEU A 13 0.82 -0.47 -0.15
CA LEU A 13 2.18 -0.93 -0.42
C LEU A 13 2.66 -0.34 -1.75
N GLU A 14 3.92 0.07 -1.81
CA GLU A 14 4.59 0.52 -3.04
C GLU A 14 6.00 -0.08 -3.11
N GLY A 15 6.49 -0.37 -4.32
CA GLY A 15 7.85 -0.85 -4.57
C GLY A 15 8.80 0.29 -4.88
N ASP A 16 10.04 0.24 -4.38
CA ASP A 16 11.05 1.28 -4.59
C ASP A 16 11.59 1.37 -6.04
N ALA A 17 11.28 0.39 -6.88
CA ALA A 17 11.67 0.33 -8.29
C ALA A 17 10.46 0.14 -9.22
N ASN A 18 9.25 0.53 -8.80
CA ASN A 18 8.06 0.46 -9.64
C ASN A 18 8.15 1.44 -10.83
N GLY A 19 8.45 0.91 -12.02
CA GLY A 19 8.53 1.69 -13.26
C GLY A 19 7.19 2.07 -13.89
N ALA A 20 6.06 1.56 -13.38
CA ALA A 20 4.74 1.92 -13.88
C ALA A 20 4.26 3.25 -13.26
N PRO A 21 3.34 4.00 -13.91
CA PRO A 21 2.78 5.21 -13.34
C PRO A 21 2.06 4.92 -12.01
N HIS A 22 2.47 5.61 -10.95
CA HIS A 22 1.86 5.52 -9.62
C HIS A 22 1.94 6.89 -8.91
N PRO A 23 0.93 7.24 -8.09
CA PRO A 23 0.93 8.49 -7.33
C PRO A 23 1.80 8.40 -6.09
N GLU A 24 2.38 9.53 -5.68
CA GLU A 24 3.05 9.65 -4.38
C GLU A 24 2.09 9.34 -3.21
N PRO A 25 2.55 8.67 -2.14
CA PRO A 25 1.69 8.27 -1.02
C PRO A 25 0.90 9.41 -0.38
N SER A 26 1.51 10.58 -0.28
CA SER A 26 0.89 11.79 0.28
C SER A 26 -0.34 12.25 -0.51
N ALA A 27 -0.42 11.94 -1.81
CA ALA A 27 -1.53 12.34 -2.68
C ALA A 27 -2.83 11.56 -2.38
N TYR A 28 -2.74 10.39 -1.76
CA TYR A 28 -3.90 9.56 -1.44
C TYR A 28 -4.10 9.27 0.04
N ALA A 29 -3.14 9.58 0.92
CA ALA A 29 -3.26 9.32 2.36
C ALA A 29 -4.57 9.84 2.98
N LYS A 30 -5.03 11.03 2.56
CA LYS A 30 -6.29 11.63 3.05
C LYS A 30 -7.57 10.92 2.59
N LYS A 31 -7.46 9.91 1.73
CA LYS A 31 -8.61 9.09 1.28
C LYS A 31 -8.95 7.99 2.28
N PHE A 32 -8.10 7.74 3.27
CA PHE A 32 -8.32 6.75 4.33
C PHE A 32 -8.67 7.46 5.63
N SER A 33 -9.85 7.20 6.17
CA SER A 33 -10.34 7.79 7.44
C SER A 33 -10.28 6.83 8.63
N GLY A 34 -10.05 5.54 8.37
CA GLY A 34 -9.80 4.52 9.39
C GLY A 34 -8.32 4.40 9.75
N ARG A 35 -7.95 3.31 10.45
CA ARG A 35 -6.54 2.96 10.70
C ARG A 35 -5.82 2.78 9.36
N TYR A 36 -4.78 3.57 9.13
CA TYR A 36 -4.07 3.62 7.86
C TYR A 36 -2.57 3.50 8.05
N GLU A 37 -1.93 2.71 7.20
CA GLU A 37 -0.48 2.59 7.10
C GLU A 37 -0.07 2.62 5.61
N HIS A 38 1.07 3.24 5.34
CA HIS A 38 1.75 3.12 4.06
C HIS A 38 3.09 2.43 4.27
N ARG A 39 3.46 1.48 3.41
CA ARG A 39 4.77 0.83 3.42
C ARG A 39 5.41 0.90 2.05
N LEU A 40 6.63 1.43 2.03
CA LEU A 40 7.53 1.30 0.89
C LEU A 40 8.35 0.02 1.08
N VAL A 41 8.33 -0.87 0.08
CA VAL A 41 9.09 -2.11 0.07
C VAL A 41 10.36 -1.88 -0.75
N SER A 42 11.50 -1.87 -0.06
CA SER A 42 12.81 -1.65 -0.68
C SER A 42 13.43 -2.95 -1.19
N GLY A 43 14.42 -2.84 -2.08
CA GLY A 43 15.22 -3.96 -2.56
C GLY A 43 15.13 -4.17 -4.07
N GLY A 44 14.72 -3.15 -4.81
CA GLY A 44 14.51 -3.25 -6.26
C GLY A 44 13.16 -3.89 -6.60
N ILE A 45 12.14 -3.64 -5.78
CA ILE A 45 10.80 -4.22 -5.97
C ILE A 45 10.00 -3.35 -6.93
N GLY A 46 9.48 -3.99 -7.97
CA GLY A 46 8.70 -3.36 -9.02
C GLY A 46 7.21 -3.34 -8.74
N HIS A 47 6.45 -3.47 -9.82
CA HIS A 47 5.00 -3.26 -9.82
C HIS A 47 4.22 -4.42 -9.18
N ASN A 48 4.77 -5.64 -9.16
CA ASN A 48 4.04 -6.85 -8.76
C ASN A 48 4.53 -7.38 -7.41
N LEU A 49 4.29 -6.63 -6.33
CA LEU A 49 4.70 -6.98 -4.97
C LEU A 49 4.32 -8.41 -4.53
N PRO A 50 3.13 -8.96 -4.83
CA PRO A 50 2.80 -10.36 -4.49
C PRO A 50 3.81 -11.37 -5.05
N GLN A 51 4.37 -11.12 -6.23
CA GLN A 51 5.32 -11.99 -6.89
C GLN A 51 6.78 -11.65 -6.54
N GLU A 52 7.10 -10.36 -6.46
CA GLU A 52 8.47 -9.86 -6.30
C GLU A 52 8.92 -9.82 -4.83
N ALA A 53 7.99 -9.57 -3.90
CA ALA A 53 8.24 -9.54 -2.46
C ALA A 53 7.14 -10.29 -1.68
N PRO A 54 6.97 -11.61 -1.92
CA PRO A 54 5.84 -12.38 -1.41
C PRO A 54 5.73 -12.35 0.13
N GLN A 55 6.86 -12.31 0.84
CA GLN A 55 6.87 -12.23 2.30
C GLN A 55 6.36 -10.87 2.80
N ALA A 56 6.80 -9.77 2.17
CA ALA A 56 6.33 -8.43 2.54
C ALA A 56 4.83 -8.27 2.27
N PHE A 57 4.38 -8.79 1.12
CA PHE A 57 2.97 -8.80 0.74
C PHE A 57 2.13 -9.63 1.73
N ALA A 58 2.50 -10.89 1.99
CA ALA A 58 1.78 -11.76 2.92
C ALA A 58 1.72 -11.17 4.34
N LYS A 59 2.82 -10.56 4.79
CA LYS A 59 2.86 -9.88 6.08
C LYS A 59 1.86 -8.72 6.14
N ALA A 60 1.76 -7.90 5.09
CA ALA A 60 0.78 -6.81 5.05
C ALA A 60 -0.66 -7.32 5.12
N VAL A 61 -0.97 -8.43 4.45
CA VAL A 61 -2.30 -9.08 4.53
C VAL A 61 -2.61 -9.54 5.96
N ILE A 62 -1.66 -10.17 6.64
CA ILE A 62 -1.85 -10.61 8.03
C ILE A 62 -1.98 -9.42 8.98
N ASP A 63 -1.16 -8.39 8.80
CA ASP A 63 -1.15 -7.21 9.67
C ASP A 63 -2.46 -6.42 9.57
N VAL A 64 -2.98 -6.21 8.34
CA VAL A 64 -4.25 -5.49 8.16
C VAL A 64 -5.45 -6.28 8.71
N ALA A 65 -5.41 -7.61 8.65
CA ALA A 65 -6.45 -8.47 9.22
C ALA A 65 -6.50 -8.44 10.76
N ARG A 66 -5.42 -8.01 11.41
CA ARG A 66 -5.31 -7.88 12.88
C ARG A 66 -5.51 -6.44 13.36
N ALA A 67 -5.78 -5.52 12.45
CA ALA A 67 -5.71 -4.07 12.70
C ALA A 67 -6.98 -3.48 13.30
#